data_AF-A0A7C7PZN5-F1
#
_entry.id   AF-A0A7C7PZN5-F1
#
_cell.length_a   1.000
_cell.length_b   1.000
_cell.length_c   1.000
_cell.angle_alpha   90.00
_cell.angle_beta   90.00
_cell.angle_gamma   90.00
#
_symmetry.space_group_name_H-M   'P 1'
#
loop_
_entity.id
_entity.type
_entity.pdbx_description
1 polymer ?
#
loop_
_entity_poly.entity_id
_entity_poly.type
_entity_poly.pdbx_seq_one_letter_code
_entity_poly.pdbx_strand_id
1 'polypeptide(L)'
;GILVSPLQLLHAIATIARGGVAIKPQIVRQIRNASGEAEMVSYAQTLGYIISPLTAAKVRKAMELAVTDGTGRKAQVLGYRIAGKTGTTKKVVPGAGYTNDRVICSFVGFFPATEPRIAAIIVIDEPKKYKWASDIAAPAFAAIVPKVAWRLNIEPSPHLAWTNLLRGSYSMH
;
A
#
# COMPACT_ATOMS: atom_id res chain seq x y z
N GLY A 1 -0.88 14.69 18.51
CA GLY A 1 -0.71 13.89 17.28
C GLY A 1 -2.07 13.66 16.65
N ILE A 2 -2.15 13.45 15.34
CA ILE A 2 -3.39 13.09 14.64
C ILE A 2 -3.45 11.56 14.56
N LEU A 3 -4.59 10.98 14.91
CA LEU A 3 -4.86 9.55 14.75
C LEU A 3 -5.72 9.34 13.51
N VAL A 4 -5.33 8.39 12.66
CA VAL A 4 -6.09 8.00 11.47
C VAL A 4 -6.31 6.49 11.48
N SER A 5 -7.49 6.05 11.08
CA SER A 5 -7.74 4.62 10.89
C SER A 5 -6.98 4.08 9.68
N PRO A 6 -6.63 2.78 9.65
CA PRO A 6 -6.00 2.16 8.49
C PRO A 6 -6.79 2.35 7.19
N LEU A 7 -8.13 2.32 7.27
CA LEU A 7 -9.00 2.52 6.10
C LEU A 7 -8.93 3.97 5.57
N GLN A 8 -8.89 4.98 6.44
CA GLN A 8 -8.74 6.38 6.01
C GLN A 8 -7.39 6.63 5.36
N LEU A 9 -6.31 6.08 5.93
CA LEU A 9 -4.98 6.18 5.33
C LEU A 9 -4.92 5.45 3.98
N LEU A 10 -5.47 4.24 3.90
CA LEU A 10 -5.55 3.50 2.65
C LEU A 10 -6.35 4.25 1.59
N HIS A 11 -7.48 4.86 1.95
CA HIS A 11 -8.28 5.67 1.04
C HIS A 11 -7.49 6.87 0.51
N ALA A 12 -6.77 7.60 1.37
CA ALA A 12 -5.91 8.70 0.93
C ALA A 12 -4.83 8.24 -0.08
N ILE A 13 -4.20 7.09 0.18
CA ILE A 13 -3.21 6.51 -0.73
C ILE A 13 -3.85 6.01 -2.03
N ALA A 14 -5.05 5.41 -1.97
CA ALA A 14 -5.80 5.00 -3.15
C ALA A 14 -6.19 6.19 -4.03
N THR A 15 -6.50 7.34 -3.45
CA THR A 15 -6.76 8.60 -4.19
C THR A 15 -5.52 9.04 -4.97
N ILE A 16 -4.33 8.99 -4.36
CA ILE A 16 -3.06 9.30 -5.05
C ILE A 16 -2.79 8.29 -6.18
N ALA A 17 -3.04 7.00 -5.91
CA ALA A 17 -2.91 5.93 -6.89
C ALA A 17 -3.83 6.18 -8.11
N ARG A 18 -5.08 6.58 -7.86
CA ARG A 18 -6.11 6.89 -8.86
C ARG A 18 -6.01 8.32 -9.41
N GLY A 19 -4.81 8.83 -9.62
CA GLY A 19 -4.63 10.12 -10.30
C GLY A 19 -5.20 11.35 -9.56
N GLY A 20 -5.44 11.24 -8.25
CA GLY A 20 -6.01 12.31 -7.43
C GLY A 20 -7.53 12.27 -7.27
N VAL A 21 -8.20 11.30 -7.87
CA VAL A 21 -9.66 11.12 -7.76
C VAL A 21 -10.01 10.26 -6.55
N ALA A 22 -10.78 10.80 -5.61
CA ALA A 22 -11.28 10.04 -4.47
C ALA A 22 -12.59 9.31 -4.83
N ILE A 23 -12.79 8.15 -4.21
CA ILE A 23 -14.03 7.36 -4.34
C ILE A 23 -14.57 7.06 -2.94
N LYS A 24 -15.88 6.95 -2.79
CA LYS A 24 -16.45 6.49 -1.53
C LYS A 24 -16.06 5.02 -1.30
N PRO A 25 -15.34 4.66 -0.22
CA PRO A 25 -15.02 3.26 0.06
C PRO A 25 -16.31 2.46 0.30
N GLN A 26 -16.39 1.26 -0.28
CA GLN A 26 -17.57 0.40 -0.20
C GLN A 26 -17.15 -1.05 0.06
N ILE A 27 -17.87 -1.71 0.97
CA ILE A 27 -17.65 -3.12 1.34
C ILE A 27 -18.80 -3.99 0.80
N VAL A 28 -20.02 -3.45 0.76
CA VAL A 28 -21.20 -4.17 0.27
C VAL A 28 -21.30 -4.01 -1.25
N ARG A 29 -21.24 -5.14 -1.97
CA ARG A 29 -21.40 -5.18 -3.43
C ARG A 29 -22.85 -5.28 -3.85
N GLN A 30 -23.64 -6.09 -3.14
CA GLN A 30 -25.00 -6.44 -3.51
C GLN A 30 -25.78 -6.85 -2.26
N ILE A 31 -27.05 -6.48 -2.20
CA ILE A 31 -28.02 -6.97 -1.20
C ILE A 31 -28.99 -7.91 -1.93
N ARG A 32 -29.38 -9.00 -1.27
CA ARG A 32 -30.40 -9.92 -1.75
C ARG A 32 -31.58 -9.92 -0.80
N ASN A 33 -32.79 -9.81 -1.33
CA ASN A 33 -34.01 -9.92 -0.53
C ASN A 33 -34.42 -11.39 -0.34
N ALA A 34 -35.50 -11.63 0.41
CA ALA A 34 -35.99 -12.98 0.72
C ALA A 34 -36.47 -13.77 -0.52
N SER A 35 -36.88 -13.08 -1.59
CA SER A 35 -37.25 -13.71 -2.87
C SER A 35 -36.03 -14.01 -3.76
N GLY A 36 -34.82 -13.67 -3.32
CA GLY A 36 -33.57 -13.93 -4.04
C GLY A 36 -33.20 -12.85 -5.07
N GLU A 37 -34.02 -11.81 -5.22
CA GLU A 37 -33.75 -10.67 -6.09
C GLU A 37 -32.56 -9.88 -5.56
N ALA A 38 -31.74 -9.44 -6.51
CA ALA A 38 -30.45 -8.83 -6.29
C ALA A 38 -30.53 -7.32 -6.56
N GLU A 39 -30.26 -6.51 -5.54
CA GLU A 39 -30.05 -5.08 -5.71
C GLU A 39 -28.56 -4.77 -5.59
N MET A 40 -27.97 -4.21 -6.65
CA MET A 40 -26.60 -3.71 -6.62
C MET A 40 -26.55 -2.45 -5.78
N VAL A 41 -25.82 -2.49 -4.66
CA VAL A 41 -25.83 -1.41 -3.66
C VAL A 41 -25.18 -0.13 -4.17
N SER A 42 -24.29 -0.20 -5.17
CA SER A 42 -23.70 1.00 -5.75
C SER A 42 -22.83 0.74 -6.98
N TYR A 43 -22.91 1.66 -7.94
CA TYR A 43 -21.78 1.99 -8.83
C TYR A 43 -20.75 2.81 -8.04
N ALA A 44 -19.45 2.65 -8.27
CA ALA A 44 -18.41 3.35 -7.51
C ALA A 44 -18.65 4.87 -7.53
N GLN A 45 -19.02 5.45 -6.38
CA GLN A 45 -19.31 6.89 -6.27
C GLN A 45 -18.00 7.68 -6.22
N THR A 46 -17.78 8.53 -7.22
CA THR A 46 -16.63 9.42 -7.26
C THR A 46 -16.90 10.64 -6.38
N LEU A 47 -15.96 10.97 -5.50
CA LEU A 47 -15.99 12.15 -4.63
C LEU A 47 -15.32 13.38 -5.28
N GLY A 48 -14.78 13.22 -6.49
CA GLY A 48 -14.10 14.27 -7.25
C GLY A 48 -12.58 14.23 -7.13
N TYR A 49 -11.92 15.19 -7.77
CA TYR A 49 -10.47 15.40 -7.65
C TYR A 49 -10.14 16.08 -6.32
N ILE A 50 -9.35 15.41 -5.48
CA ILE A 50 -8.80 15.99 -4.24
C ILE A 50 -7.47 16.68 -4.52
N ILE A 51 -6.70 16.14 -5.47
CA ILE A 51 -5.46 16.73 -5.98
C ILE A 51 -5.42 16.61 -7.50
N SER A 52 -4.64 17.47 -8.17
CA SER A 52 -4.51 17.41 -9.63
C SER A 52 -3.82 16.13 -10.10
N PRO A 53 -4.09 15.65 -11.33
CA PRO A 53 -3.40 14.51 -11.92
C PRO A 53 -1.88 14.65 -11.92
N LEU A 54 -1.38 15.88 -12.16
CA LEU A 54 0.05 16.19 -12.14
C LEU A 54 0.65 16.03 -10.75
N THR A 55 -0.02 16.55 -9.72
CA THR A 55 0.42 16.40 -8.33
C THR A 55 0.39 14.93 -7.93
N ALA A 56 -0.69 14.20 -8.25
CA ALA A 56 -0.77 12.77 -7.99
C ALA A 56 0.38 12.01 -8.65
N ALA A 57 0.71 12.30 -9.92
CA ALA A 57 1.82 11.68 -10.64
C ALA A 57 3.18 11.93 -9.95
N LYS A 58 3.44 13.17 -9.52
CA LYS A 58 4.66 13.51 -8.77
C LYS A 58 4.75 12.72 -7.45
N VAL A 59 3.65 12.64 -6.71
CA VAL A 59 3.60 11.89 -5.43
C VAL A 59 3.78 10.40 -5.66
N ARG A 60 3.13 9.81 -6.69
CA ARG A 60 3.35 8.40 -7.04
C ARG A 60 4.83 8.12 -7.33
N LYS A 61 5.50 9.02 -8.07
CA LYS A 61 6.92 8.88 -8.36
C LYS A 61 7.78 8.95 -7.11
N ALA A 62 7.49 9.88 -6.20
CA ALA A 62 8.20 9.99 -4.93
C ALA A 62 7.99 8.73 -4.04
N MET A 63 6.76 8.20 -4.00
CA MET A 63 6.44 6.96 -3.27
C MET A 63 7.12 5.73 -3.87
N GLU A 64 7.28 5.69 -5.19
CA GLU A 64 8.09 4.67 -5.85
C GLU A 64 9.56 4.79 -5.45
N LEU A 65 10.13 6.00 -5.48
CA LEU A 65 11.51 6.24 -5.05
C LEU A 65 11.75 5.85 -3.59
N ALA A 66 10.76 6.05 -2.71
CA ALA A 66 10.85 5.61 -1.32
C ALA A 66 10.98 4.08 -1.18
N VAL A 67 10.52 3.31 -2.18
CA VAL A 67 10.66 1.86 -2.26
C VAL A 67 11.93 1.46 -3.01
N THR A 68 12.34 2.17 -4.07
CA THR A 68 13.56 1.81 -4.81
C THR A 68 14.83 2.19 -4.06
N ASP A 69 14.86 3.39 -3.49
CA ASP A 69 16.06 4.03 -2.96
C ASP A 69 15.90 4.47 -1.49
N GLY A 70 14.75 4.21 -0.88
CA GLY A 70 14.43 4.64 0.48
C GLY A 70 14.21 3.50 1.49
N THR A 71 13.62 3.88 2.62
CA THR A 71 13.30 2.97 3.74
C THR A 71 12.33 1.83 3.38
N GLY A 72 11.64 1.90 2.24
CA GLY A 72 10.70 0.90 1.76
C GLY A 72 11.34 -0.24 0.94
N ARG A 73 12.68 -0.32 0.85
CA ARG A 73 13.39 -1.26 -0.04
C ARG A 73 12.93 -2.72 0.05
N LYS A 74 12.61 -3.19 1.26
CA LYS A 74 12.14 -4.56 1.49
C LYS A 74 10.69 -4.82 1.01
N ALA A 75 10.01 -3.80 0.48
CA ALA A 75 8.71 -3.95 -0.19
C ALA A 75 8.86 -4.25 -1.69
N GLN A 76 10.07 -4.24 -2.27
CA GLN A 76 10.27 -4.53 -3.70
C GLN A 76 9.88 -5.97 -4.05
N VAL A 77 9.27 -6.15 -5.23
CA VAL A 77 8.87 -7.46 -5.76
C VAL A 77 9.31 -7.53 -7.20
N LEU A 78 10.02 -8.61 -7.55
CA LEU A 78 10.47 -8.84 -8.92
C LEU A 78 9.28 -8.84 -9.88
N GLY A 79 9.40 -8.10 -10.98
CA GLY A 79 8.33 -7.97 -11.98
C GLY A 79 7.22 -6.97 -11.63
N TYR A 80 7.18 -6.38 -10.43
CA TYR A 80 6.16 -5.39 -10.07
C TYR A 80 6.78 -4.07 -9.58
N ARG A 81 6.36 -2.95 -10.18
CA ARG A 81 6.68 -1.61 -9.66
C ARG A 81 5.80 -1.33 -8.46
N ILE A 82 6.41 -0.98 -7.33
CA ILE A 82 5.71 -0.75 -6.08
C ILE A 82 5.97 0.68 -5.64
N ALA A 83 4.91 1.39 -5.27
CA ALA A 83 4.99 2.70 -4.64
C ALA A 83 4.38 2.60 -3.26
N GLY A 84 5.09 3.10 -2.24
CA GLY A 84 4.62 2.98 -0.87
C GLY A 84 5.49 3.73 0.13
N LYS A 85 5.05 3.70 1.39
CA LYS A 85 5.74 4.35 2.49
C LYS A 85 5.63 3.55 3.77
N THR A 86 6.73 3.52 4.50
CA THR A 86 6.85 3.00 5.87
C THR A 86 6.34 4.01 6.90
N GLY A 87 5.63 3.52 7.92
CA GLY A 87 5.25 4.25 9.12
C GLY A 87 5.69 3.48 10.36
N THR A 88 6.30 4.17 11.33
CA THR A 88 6.64 3.57 12.63
C THR A 88 6.35 4.59 13.70
N THR A 89 5.41 4.27 14.59
CA THR A 89 4.92 5.19 15.61
C THR A 89 4.97 4.52 16.96
N LYS A 90 5.47 5.23 17.98
CA LYS A 90 5.41 4.77 19.38
C LYS A 90 3.97 4.85 19.89
N LYS A 91 3.51 3.81 20.59
CA LYS A 91 2.22 3.86 21.27
C LYS A 91 2.26 4.86 22.42
N VAL A 92 1.10 5.47 22.67
CA VAL A 92 0.86 6.31 23.84
C VAL A 92 0.07 5.48 24.84
N VAL A 93 0.55 5.42 26.08
CA VAL A 93 -0.19 4.83 27.19
C VAL A 93 -0.83 5.97 27.98
N PRO A 94 -2.16 5.93 28.23
CA PRO A 94 -2.85 6.93 29.02
C PRO A 94 -2.15 7.14 30.37
N GLY A 95 -1.83 8.39 30.72
CA GLY A 95 -1.14 8.76 31.96
C GLY A 95 0.38 8.54 31.99
N ALA A 96 0.96 7.78 31.05
CA ALA A 96 2.40 7.46 31.02
C ALA A 96 3.17 8.02 29.81
N GLY A 97 2.47 8.63 28.84
CA GLY A 97 3.09 9.19 27.64
C GLY A 97 3.51 8.12 26.62
N TYR A 98 4.53 8.41 25.81
CA TYR A 98 5.01 7.46 24.80
C TYR A 98 5.77 6.29 25.45
N THR A 99 5.41 5.08 25.07
CA THR A 99 6.17 3.89 25.50
C THR A 99 7.45 3.74 24.69
N ASN A 100 8.53 3.33 25.34
CA ASN A 100 9.80 3.09 24.65
C ASN A 100 9.81 1.81 23.81
N ASP A 101 8.97 0.83 24.17
CA ASP A 101 9.06 -0.53 23.59
C ASP A 101 7.83 -0.98 22.79
N ARG A 102 6.72 -0.23 22.84
CA ARG A 102 5.52 -0.56 22.06
C ARG A 102 5.42 0.35 20.85
N VAL A 103 5.50 -0.25 19.67
CA VAL A 103 5.43 0.45 18.39
C VAL A 103 4.32 -0.14 17.53
N ILE A 104 3.76 0.69 16.66
CA ILE A 104 2.94 0.26 15.53
C ILE A 104 3.80 0.40 14.29
N CYS A 105 3.97 -0.71 13.58
CA CYS A 105 4.69 -0.77 12.32
C CYS A 105 3.71 -0.87 11.16
N SER A 106 3.79 0.04 10.19
CA SER A 106 2.91 0.02 9.03
C SER A 106 3.64 0.22 7.71
N PHE A 107 3.07 -0.36 6.66
CA PHE A 107 3.44 -0.06 5.29
C PHE A 107 2.17 0.15 4.48
N VAL A 108 2.08 1.26 3.77
CA VAL A 108 0.96 1.55 2.87
C VAL A 108 1.49 1.81 1.48
N GLY A 109 0.84 1.26 0.46
CA GLY A 109 1.29 1.40 -0.91
C GLY A 109 0.30 0.85 -1.93
N PHE A 110 0.69 0.90 -3.18
CA PHE A 110 -0.08 0.39 -4.30
C PHE A 110 0.85 -0.19 -5.39
N PHE A 111 0.27 -1.06 -6.20
CA PHE A 111 0.95 -1.69 -7.34
C PHE A 111 -0.04 -2.05 -8.46
N PRO A 112 0.44 -2.14 -9.72
CA PRO A 112 1.70 -1.60 -10.22
C PRO A 112 1.78 -0.07 -10.05
N ALA A 113 2.96 0.50 -9.82
CA ALA A 113 3.10 1.95 -9.55
C ALA A 113 2.74 2.83 -10.77
N THR A 114 2.95 2.31 -11.98
CA THR A 114 2.67 2.99 -13.25
C THR A 114 1.20 2.99 -13.62
N GLU A 115 0.53 1.86 -13.38
CA GLU A 115 -0.89 1.66 -13.63
C GLU A 115 -1.51 1.02 -12.39
N PRO A 116 -1.83 1.81 -11.35
CA PRO A 116 -2.28 1.27 -10.07
C PRO A 116 -3.58 0.51 -10.17
N ARG A 117 -3.55 -0.75 -9.74
CA ARG A 117 -4.73 -1.64 -9.71
C ARG A 117 -5.16 -1.96 -8.30
N ILE A 118 -4.21 -2.03 -7.36
CA ILE A 118 -4.44 -2.38 -5.97
C ILE A 118 -3.68 -1.41 -5.07
N ALA A 119 -4.36 -0.90 -4.05
CA ALA A 119 -3.76 -0.27 -2.89
C ALA A 119 -3.94 -1.19 -1.68
N ALA A 120 -2.94 -1.27 -0.81
CA ALA A 120 -3.00 -2.05 0.42
C ALA A 120 -2.25 -1.36 1.55
N ILE A 121 -2.70 -1.65 2.78
CA ILE A 121 -2.04 -1.24 4.01
C ILE A 121 -1.81 -2.48 4.87
N ILE A 122 -0.59 -2.61 5.37
CA ILE A 122 -0.22 -3.59 6.38
C ILE A 122 0.03 -2.81 7.67
N VAL A 123 -0.62 -3.23 8.75
CA VAL A 123 -0.41 -2.68 10.09
C VAL A 123 -0.10 -3.85 11.02
N ILE A 124 1.01 -3.75 11.74
CA ILE A 124 1.45 -4.73 12.70
C ILE A 124 1.57 -4.03 14.04
N ASP A 125 0.74 -4.48 14.96
CA ASP A 125 0.66 -3.93 16.30
C ASP A 125 1.63 -4.66 17.23
N GLU A 126 2.47 -3.89 17.93
CA GLU A 126 3.46 -4.37 18.91
C GLU A 126 4.27 -5.60 18.44
N PRO A 127 4.98 -5.52 17.30
CA PRO A 127 5.82 -6.62 16.84
C PRO A 127 6.90 -6.99 17.87
N LYS A 128 6.91 -8.26 18.32
CA LYS A 128 7.81 -8.73 19.39
C LYS A 128 9.30 -8.65 19.06
N LYS A 129 9.67 -8.85 17.78
CA LYS A 129 11.08 -8.99 17.34
C LYS A 129 11.60 -7.80 16.54
N TYR A 130 10.72 -6.92 16.07
CA TYR A 130 11.08 -5.86 15.12
C TYR A 130 10.61 -4.52 15.65
N LYS A 131 11.46 -3.49 15.52
CA LYS A 131 11.11 -2.11 15.95
C LYS A 131 10.76 -1.20 14.77
N TRP A 132 11.05 -1.62 13.54
CA TRP A 132 10.91 -0.81 12.34
C TRP A 132 9.99 -1.45 11.32
N ALA A 133 9.11 -0.65 10.73
CA ALA A 133 8.20 -1.13 9.70
C ALA A 133 8.90 -1.60 8.42
N SER A 134 10.09 -1.06 8.13
CA SER A 134 10.95 -1.54 7.05
C SER A 134 11.31 -3.02 7.21
N ASP A 135 11.41 -3.52 8.44
CA ASP A 135 11.86 -4.89 8.71
C ASP A 135 10.73 -5.91 8.79
N ILE A 136 9.47 -5.46 8.88
CA ILE A 136 8.33 -6.38 9.07
C ILE A 136 7.12 -6.06 8.18
N ALA A 137 6.66 -4.80 8.14
CA ALA A 137 5.47 -4.44 7.38
C ALA A 137 5.75 -4.34 5.87
N ALA A 138 6.91 -3.82 5.48
CA ALA A 138 7.34 -3.77 4.08
C ALA A 138 7.55 -5.18 3.47
N PRO A 139 8.29 -6.12 4.10
CA PRO A 139 8.36 -7.51 3.65
C PRO A 139 6.99 -8.21 3.59
N ALA A 140 6.11 -7.96 4.56
CA ALA A 140 4.78 -8.54 4.56
C ALA A 140 3.95 -8.06 3.35
N PHE A 141 4.06 -6.78 2.99
CA PHE A 141 3.46 -6.26 1.76
C PHE A 141 4.02 -6.99 0.53
N ALA A 142 5.35 -7.09 0.41
CA ALA A 142 6.00 -7.78 -0.71
C ALA A 142 5.55 -9.24 -0.85
N ALA A 143 5.38 -9.95 0.27
CA ALA A 143 4.95 -11.35 0.27
C ALA A 143 3.51 -11.58 -0.25
N ILE A 144 2.65 -10.56 -0.15
CA ILE A 144 1.25 -10.65 -0.58
C ILE A 144 1.08 -10.28 -2.06
N VAL A 145 1.92 -9.38 -2.58
CA VAL A 145 1.82 -8.85 -3.95
C VAL A 145 1.72 -9.96 -5.02
N PRO A 146 2.62 -10.97 -5.09
CA PRO A 146 2.52 -12.00 -6.12
C PRO A 146 1.21 -12.79 -6.07
N LYS A 147 0.71 -13.07 -4.85
CA LYS A 147 -0.54 -13.82 -4.65
C LYS A 147 -1.75 -13.03 -5.15
N VAL A 148 -1.81 -11.74 -4.82
CA VAL A 148 -2.88 -10.85 -5.26
C VAL A 148 -2.80 -10.60 -6.76
N ALA A 149 -1.59 -10.37 -7.29
CA ALA A 149 -1.37 -10.13 -8.70
C ALA A 149 -1.81 -11.32 -9.54
N TRP A 150 -1.41 -12.54 -9.15
CA TRP A 150 -1.87 -13.77 -9.79
C TRP A 150 -3.39 -13.91 -9.74
N ARG A 151 -4.00 -13.71 -8.57
CA ARG A 151 -5.46 -13.87 -8.38
C ARG A 151 -6.29 -12.89 -9.22
N LEU A 152 -5.73 -11.73 -9.52
CA LEU A 152 -6.38 -10.63 -10.26
C LEU A 152 -5.88 -10.49 -11.70
N ASN A 153 -5.05 -11.43 -12.17
CA ASN A 153 -4.43 -11.41 -13.49
C ASN A 153 -3.71 -10.08 -13.81
N ILE A 154 -2.94 -9.56 -12.84
CA ILE A 154 -2.08 -8.39 -13.00
C ILE A 154 -0.72 -8.87 -13.49
N GLU A 155 -0.42 -8.58 -14.75
CA GLU A 155 0.82 -9.03 -15.39
C GLU A 155 2.06 -8.35 -14.80
N PRO A 156 3.18 -9.09 -14.65
CA PRO A 156 4.46 -8.49 -14.30
C PRO A 156 4.99 -7.66 -15.47
N SER A 157 5.70 -6.57 -15.16
CA SER A 157 6.42 -5.75 -16.13
C SER A 157 7.66 -6.51 -16.66
N PRO A 158 7.71 -6.90 -17.95
CA PRO A 158 8.74 -7.79 -18.49
C PRO A 158 10.17 -7.25 -18.34
N HIS A 159 10.34 -5.93 -18.44
CA HIS A 159 11.65 -5.25 -18.37
C HIS A 159 12.28 -5.24 -16.96
N LEU A 160 11.50 -5.49 -15.90
CA LEU A 160 12.00 -5.48 -14.51
C LEU A 160 12.50 -6.85 -14.05
N ALA A 161 12.05 -7.93 -14.70
CA ALA A 161 12.54 -9.28 -14.41
C ALA A 161 14.03 -9.40 -14.81
N TRP A 162 14.39 -8.89 -16.00
CA TRP A 162 15.75 -9.00 -16.54
C TRP A 162 16.77 -8.06 -15.90
N THR A 163 16.38 -6.82 -15.60
CA THR A 163 17.29 -5.81 -15.04
C THR A 163 17.77 -6.14 -13.62
N ASN A 164 16.95 -6.80 -12.81
CA ASN A 164 17.35 -7.23 -11.46
C ASN A 164 18.21 -8.50 -11.48
N LEU A 165 17.99 -9.41 -12.44
CA LEU A 165 18.87 -10.58 -12.63
C LEU A 165 20.30 -10.16 -13.00
N LEU A 166 20.44 -9.16 -13.88
CA LEU A 166 21.75 -8.64 -14.31
C LEU A 166 22.46 -7.82 -13.22
N ARG A 167 21.72 -7.19 -12.29
CA ARG A 167 22.31 -6.49 -11.13
C ARG A 167 22.71 -7.44 -10.00
N GLY A 168 22.01 -8.56 -9.83
CA GLY A 168 22.36 -9.59 -8.85
C GLY A 168 23.67 -10.32 -9.15
N SER A 169 24.03 -10.46 -10.43
CA SER A 169 25.28 -11.09 -10.87
C SER A 169 26.53 -10.22 -10.74
N TYR A 170 26.38 -8.92 -10.47
CA TYR A 170 27.51 -7.96 -10.37
C TYR A 170 27.92 -7.61 -8.93
N SER A 171 27.32 -8.25 -7.92
CA SER A 171 27.62 -8.00 -6.49
C SER A 171 28.34 -9.20 -5.84
N MET A 172 29.26 -9.84 -6.56
CA MET A 172 30.29 -10.72 -6.00
C MET A 172 31.66 -10.28 -6.51
N HIS A 173 32.19 -9.17 -5.96
CA HIS A 173 33.62 -8.85 -5.92
C HIS A 173 33.87 -7.94 -4.73
#